data_AF-A0A327JD75-F1
#
_entry.id   AF-A0A327JD75-F1
#
_cell.length_a   1.000
_cell.length_b   1.000
_cell.length_c   1.000
_cell.angle_alpha   90.00
_cell.angle_beta   90.00
_cell.angle_gamma   90.00
#
_symmetry.space_group_name_H-M   'P 1'
#
loop_
_entity.id
_entity.type
_entity.pdbx_description
1 polymer ?
#
loop_
_entity_poly.entity_id
_entity_poly.type
_entity_poly.pdbx_seq_one_letter_code
_entity_poly.pdbx_strand_id
1 'polypeptide(L)'
;MTDINFTSTYRIPITQAGVNSAKKLKLKQLIESYPNGLIGNSKVGNARISIPNKEDEKFLKQLKTIGYKIYQKFDGENIPKENIDAFIKENLDTRNYNQFGKNKKRMNRELREKVRYERSYTEPTKAETQAQQLEEVVKKPLSKKEAEELRKADIRANNPSYLKMKEEEGEAFADAVFFGVNK
;
A
#
# COMPACT_ATOMS: atom_id res chain seq x y z
N MET A 1 39.72 18.30 -37.87
CA MET A 1 38.91 19.10 -36.94
C MET A 1 37.84 18.18 -36.37
N THR A 2 37.73 18.04 -35.06
CA THR A 2 36.68 17.18 -34.46
C THR A 2 35.38 17.95 -34.42
N ASP A 3 34.45 17.54 -35.27
CA ASP A 3 33.09 18.09 -35.34
C ASP A 3 32.48 18.08 -33.94
N ILE A 4 32.17 19.27 -33.45
CA ILE A 4 31.51 19.45 -32.15
C ILE A 4 30.06 19.06 -32.36
N ASN A 5 29.78 17.76 -32.32
CA ASN A 5 28.41 17.27 -32.32
C ASN A 5 27.82 17.49 -30.93
N PHE A 6 26.71 18.22 -30.85
CA PHE A 6 25.89 18.33 -29.66
C PHE A 6 24.95 17.13 -29.69
N THR A 7 25.21 16.05 -28.95
CA THR A 7 24.36 14.84 -29.06
C THR A 7 23.54 14.51 -27.82
N SER A 8 23.75 15.21 -26.70
CA SER A 8 23.15 14.83 -25.41
C SER A 8 22.19 15.88 -24.88
N THR A 9 20.89 15.59 -24.91
CA THR A 9 19.87 16.36 -24.18
C THR A 9 19.46 15.60 -22.91
N TYR A 10 19.34 16.31 -21.79
CA TYR A 10 19.00 15.73 -20.50
C TYR A 10 17.68 16.26 -19.97
N ARG A 11 16.90 15.36 -19.38
CA ARG A 11 15.76 15.69 -18.52
C ARG A 11 15.99 15.15 -17.12
N ILE A 12 16.07 16.05 -16.15
CA ILE A 12 16.44 15.74 -14.77
C ILE A 12 15.28 16.15 -13.86
N PRO A 13 14.65 15.22 -13.13
CA PRO A 13 13.63 15.60 -12.16
C PRO A 13 14.26 16.37 -11.00
N ILE A 14 13.70 17.55 -10.70
CA ILE A 14 14.17 18.47 -9.64
C ILE A 14 14.04 17.81 -8.25
N THR A 15 13.01 16.98 -8.06
CA THR A 15 12.75 16.26 -6.82
C THR A 15 13.17 14.80 -6.93
N GLN A 16 14.15 14.41 -6.11
CA GLN A 16 14.59 13.01 -5.97
C GLN A 16 14.78 12.67 -4.48
N ALA A 17 14.75 11.38 -4.16
CA ALA A 17 15.11 10.93 -2.82
C ALA A 17 16.56 11.30 -2.49
N GLY A 18 16.80 11.95 -1.35
CA GLY A 18 18.13 12.41 -0.93
C GLY A 18 18.60 13.75 -1.52
N VAL A 19 17.74 14.46 -2.25
CA VAL A 19 17.99 15.81 -2.75
C VAL A 19 17.29 16.84 -1.84
N ASN A 20 18.08 17.68 -1.19
CA ASN A 20 17.62 18.78 -0.35
C ASN A 20 17.52 20.10 -1.13
N SER A 21 17.05 21.18 -0.50
CA SER A 21 16.94 22.52 -1.10
C SER A 21 18.28 23.05 -1.61
N ALA A 22 19.38 22.87 -0.85
CA ALA A 22 20.72 23.31 -1.25
C ALA A 22 21.20 22.62 -2.54
N LYS A 23 20.97 21.31 -2.68
CA LYS A 23 21.29 20.55 -3.90
C LYS A 23 20.43 21.00 -5.09
N LYS A 24 19.19 21.43 -4.86
CA LYS A 24 18.35 22.05 -5.91
C LYS A 24 18.92 23.38 -6.39
N LEU A 25 19.41 24.22 -5.49
CA LEU A 25 20.08 25.48 -5.85
C LEU A 25 21.36 25.23 -6.65
N LYS A 26 22.18 24.25 -6.26
CA LYS A 26 23.37 23.84 -7.02
C LYS A 26 23.03 23.33 -8.42
N LEU A 27 21.95 22.54 -8.56
CA LEU A 27 21.47 22.11 -9.87
C LEU A 27 21.03 23.30 -10.72
N LYS A 28 20.32 24.27 -10.13
CA LYS A 28 19.89 25.50 -10.82
C LYS A 28 21.09 26.28 -11.35
N GLN A 29 22.08 26.53 -10.49
CA GLN A 29 23.34 27.19 -10.87
C GLN A 29 24.08 26.43 -11.99
N LEU A 30 24.13 25.10 -11.91
CA LEU A 30 24.76 24.27 -12.93
C LEU A 30 24.03 24.35 -14.27
N ILE A 31 22.70 24.44 -14.30
CA ILE A 31 21.95 24.50 -15.56
C ILE A 31 22.02 25.89 -16.18
N GLU A 32 21.95 26.94 -15.35
CA GLU A 32 22.06 28.32 -15.79
C GLU A 32 23.43 28.66 -16.37
N SER A 33 24.49 27.91 -16.02
CA SER A 33 25.81 28.09 -16.62
C SER A 33 25.91 27.65 -18.08
N TYR A 34 24.93 26.90 -18.59
CA TYR A 34 24.90 26.46 -19.99
C TYR A 34 23.90 27.28 -20.81
N PRO A 35 24.21 27.61 -22.07
CA PRO A 35 23.37 28.46 -22.92
C PRO A 35 21.98 27.86 -23.18
N ASN A 36 21.90 26.54 -23.32
CA ASN A 36 20.67 25.79 -23.61
C ASN A 36 20.05 25.13 -22.37
N GLY A 37 20.23 25.76 -21.19
CA GLY A 37 19.63 25.32 -19.93
C GLY A 37 18.23 25.90 -19.69
N LEU A 38 17.28 25.03 -19.32
CA LEU A 38 15.93 25.42 -18.93
C LEU A 38 15.57 24.77 -17.59
N ILE A 39 15.41 25.60 -16.57
CA ILE A 39 14.93 25.20 -15.26
C ILE A 39 13.88 26.20 -14.76
N GLY A 40 12.73 25.69 -14.31
CA GLY A 40 11.69 26.52 -13.71
C GLY A 40 12.00 26.85 -12.24
N ASN A 41 11.44 27.95 -11.74
CA ASN A 41 11.54 28.35 -10.32
C ASN A 41 10.69 27.48 -9.37
N SER A 42 10.01 26.46 -9.89
CA SER A 42 9.13 25.60 -9.10
C SER A 42 9.91 24.63 -8.22
N LYS A 43 9.31 24.26 -7.08
CA LYS A 43 9.85 23.23 -6.17
C LYS A 43 9.80 21.82 -6.78
N VAL A 44 8.96 21.64 -7.80
CA VAL A 44 8.65 20.39 -8.51
C VAL A 44 8.79 20.59 -10.02
N GLY A 45 9.03 19.51 -10.76
CA GLY A 45 9.18 19.54 -12.22
C GLY A 45 10.50 18.94 -12.68
N ASN A 46 10.90 19.31 -13.89
CA ASN A 46 12.13 18.81 -14.50
C ASN A 46 13.00 19.97 -14.99
N ALA A 47 14.28 19.84 -14.74
CA ALA A 47 15.34 20.56 -15.41
C ALA A 47 15.59 19.93 -16.79
N ARG A 48 15.86 20.77 -17.78
CA ARG A 48 16.13 20.34 -19.16
C ARG A 48 17.35 21.07 -19.66
N ILE A 49 18.23 20.37 -20.36
CA ILE A 49 19.49 20.96 -20.82
C ILE A 49 20.01 20.21 -22.04
N SER A 50 20.46 20.95 -23.05
CA SER A 50 21.20 20.42 -24.20
C SER A 50 22.68 20.75 -24.05
N ILE A 51 23.56 19.75 -24.17
CA ILE A 51 25.00 19.89 -23.87
C ILE A 51 25.85 19.37 -25.04
N PRO A 52 26.92 20.11 -25.46
CA PRO A 52 27.90 19.61 -26.41
C PRO A 52 28.69 18.40 -25.90
N ASN A 53 29.03 17.44 -26.77
CA ASN A 53 29.69 16.18 -26.37
C ASN A 53 30.99 16.36 -25.59
N LYS A 54 31.76 17.42 -25.90
CA LYS A 54 33.01 17.73 -25.21
C LYS A 54 32.81 18.04 -23.71
N GLU A 55 31.63 18.53 -23.34
CA GLU A 55 31.30 18.92 -21.97
C GLU A 55 30.39 17.91 -21.26
N ASP A 56 29.96 16.86 -21.98
CA ASP A 56 28.99 15.88 -21.50
C ASP A 56 29.49 15.12 -20.27
N GLU A 57 30.73 14.64 -20.31
CA GLU A 57 31.35 13.95 -19.17
C GLU A 57 31.52 14.86 -17.96
N LYS A 58 31.87 16.13 -18.19
CA LYS A 58 32.07 17.12 -17.12
C LYS A 58 30.74 17.39 -16.41
N PHE A 59 29.68 17.58 -17.18
CA PHE A 59 28.34 17.76 -16.67
C PHE A 59 27.88 16.54 -15.86
N LEU A 60 28.04 15.33 -16.39
CA LEU A 60 27.66 14.10 -15.69
C LEU A 60 28.41 13.92 -14.37
N LYS A 61 29.71 14.26 -14.33
CA LYS A 61 30.50 14.25 -13.09
C LYS A 61 29.93 15.25 -12.08
N GLN A 62 29.65 16.48 -12.49
CA GLN A 62 29.06 17.50 -11.62
C GLN A 62 27.67 17.11 -11.12
N LEU A 63 26.82 16.56 -11.99
CA LEU A 63 25.48 16.09 -11.65
C LEU A 63 25.52 14.99 -10.58
N LYS A 64 26.45 14.03 -10.73
CA LYS A 64 26.71 12.97 -9.74
C LYS A 64 27.21 13.54 -8.40
N THR A 65 28.12 14.53 -8.42
CA THR A 65 28.63 15.19 -7.21
C THR A 65 27.53 15.92 -6.43
N ILE A 66 26.57 16.54 -7.12
CA ILE A 66 25.41 17.17 -6.46
C ILE A 66 24.50 16.09 -5.83
N GLY A 67 24.47 14.89 -6.40
CA GLY A 67 23.75 13.73 -5.89
C GLY A 67 22.47 13.41 -6.66
N TYR A 68 22.31 13.94 -7.88
CA TYR A 68 21.23 13.55 -8.79
C TYR A 68 21.60 12.24 -9.47
N LYS A 69 20.78 11.21 -9.25
CA LYS A 69 21.02 9.85 -9.77
C LYS A 69 20.01 9.43 -10.84
N ILE A 70 18.89 10.14 -10.92
CA ILE A 70 17.78 9.84 -11.82
C ILE A 70 17.75 10.91 -12.89
N TYR A 71 17.84 10.52 -14.16
CA TYR A 71 17.75 11.43 -15.30
C TYR A 71 17.47 10.64 -16.57
N GLN A 72 16.98 11.32 -17.59
CA GLN A 72 16.80 10.78 -18.93
C GLN A 72 17.80 11.46 -19.85
N LYS A 73 18.48 10.66 -20.67
CA LYS A 73 19.34 11.13 -21.75
C LYS A 73 18.62 10.86 -23.07
N PHE A 74 18.61 11.87 -23.92
CA PHE A 74 18.08 11.83 -25.27
C PHE A 74 19.23 12.10 -26.23
N ASP A 75 19.28 11.30 -27.28
CA ASP A 75 20.29 11.44 -28.32
C ASP A 75 19.73 12.38 -29.42
N GLY A 76 20.35 13.54 -29.63
CA GLY A 76 19.88 14.53 -30.62
C GLY A 76 20.75 15.78 -30.74
N GLU A 77 20.68 16.44 -31.90
CA GLU A 77 21.49 17.61 -32.29
C GLU A 77 21.19 18.88 -31.48
N ASN A 78 21.98 19.95 -31.66
CA ASN A 78 21.92 21.21 -30.90
C ASN A 78 20.52 21.84 -30.88
N ILE A 79 19.75 21.55 -29.83
CA ILE A 79 18.39 22.07 -29.69
C ILE A 79 18.43 23.46 -29.05
N PRO A 80 17.90 24.49 -29.73
CA PRO A 80 17.73 25.79 -29.12
C PRO A 80 16.75 25.71 -27.96
N LYS A 81 16.94 26.57 -26.95
CA LYS A 81 16.17 26.59 -25.69
C LYS A 81 14.66 26.51 -25.87
N GLU A 82 14.13 27.14 -26.91
CA GLU A 82 12.70 27.19 -27.24
C GLU A 82 12.13 25.84 -27.67
N ASN A 83 12.93 25.00 -28.34
CA ASN A 83 12.49 23.74 -28.93
C ASN A 83 12.80 22.51 -28.07
N ILE A 84 13.52 22.67 -26.95
CA ILE A 84 13.88 21.58 -26.04
C ILE A 84 12.65 20.83 -25.54
N ASP A 85 11.57 21.56 -25.22
CA ASP A 85 10.35 20.96 -24.69
C ASP A 85 9.61 20.11 -25.73
N ALA A 86 9.58 20.57 -26.99
CA ALA A 86 8.97 19.84 -28.09
C ALA A 86 9.73 18.55 -28.39
N PHE A 87 11.06 18.63 -28.51
CA PHE A 87 11.91 17.47 -28.75
C PHE A 87 11.82 16.42 -27.64
N ILE A 88 11.84 16.85 -26.38
CA ILE A 88 11.71 15.93 -25.25
C ILE A 88 10.34 15.23 -25.29
N LYS A 89 9.27 15.96 -25.64
CA LYS A 89 7.93 15.38 -25.74
C LYS A 89 7.85 14.32 -26.82
N GLU A 90 8.36 14.61 -28.02
CA GLU A 90 8.39 13.67 -29.14
C GLU A 90 9.18 12.39 -28.81
N ASN A 91 10.34 12.52 -28.17
CA ASN A 91 11.13 11.36 -27.77
C ASN A 91 10.54 10.59 -26.59
N LEU A 92 9.78 11.24 -25.71
CA LEU A 92 9.02 10.55 -24.66
C LEU A 92 7.88 9.73 -25.25
N ASP A 93 7.19 10.27 -26.26
CA ASP A 93 6.08 9.61 -26.95
C ASP A 93 6.58 8.38 -27.74
N THR A 94 7.71 8.51 -28.43
CA THR A 94 8.37 7.41 -29.16
C THR A 94 9.18 6.47 -28.27
N ARG A 95 9.33 6.78 -26.98
CA ARG A 95 10.17 6.06 -26.00
C ARG A 95 11.65 5.96 -26.42
N ASN A 96 12.12 6.89 -27.22
CA ASN A 96 13.51 6.97 -27.67
C ASN A 96 14.37 7.74 -26.65
N TYR A 97 14.62 7.13 -25.48
CA TYR A 97 15.45 7.74 -24.45
C TYR A 97 16.10 6.70 -23.53
N ASN A 98 17.26 7.08 -22.99
CA ASN A 98 17.98 6.29 -22.01
C ASN A 98 17.65 6.76 -20.59
N GLN A 99 16.93 5.94 -19.83
CA GLN A 99 16.60 6.21 -18.41
C GLN A 99 17.72 5.76 -17.50
N PHE A 100 18.33 6.70 -16.79
CA PHE A 100 19.28 6.43 -15.72
C PHE A 100 18.60 6.55 -14.36
N GLY A 101 18.91 5.60 -13.48
CA GLY A 101 18.30 5.47 -12.15
C GLY A 101 16.81 5.08 -12.21
N LYS A 102 16.24 4.72 -11.06
CA LYS A 102 14.81 4.41 -10.91
C LYS A 102 14.27 5.17 -9.71
N ASN A 103 13.11 5.80 -9.89
CA ASN A 103 12.34 6.29 -8.75
C ASN A 103 11.87 5.09 -7.93
N LYS A 104 11.96 5.18 -6.60
CA LYS A 104 11.33 4.18 -5.73
C LYS A 104 9.84 4.15 -6.08
N LYS A 105 9.34 2.98 -6.48
CA LYS A 105 7.90 2.80 -6.70
C LYS A 105 7.19 3.17 -5.39
N ARG A 106 6.20 4.04 -5.47
CA ARG A 106 5.32 4.29 -4.32
C ARG A 106 4.62 2.97 -3.99
N MET A 107 4.75 2.52 -2.75
CA MET A 107 4.01 1.36 -2.25
C MET A 107 2.51 1.56 -2.49
N ASN A 108 1.84 0.54 -3.00
CA ASN A 108 0.38 0.53 -3.16
C ASN A 108 -0.29 0.74 -1.80
N ARG A 109 -1.50 1.30 -1.78
CA ARG A 109 -2.25 1.60 -0.57
C ARG A 109 -2.46 0.35 0.28
N GLU A 110 -2.89 -0.75 -0.32
CA GLU A 110 -3.12 -2.05 0.33
C GLU A 110 -1.84 -2.57 1.01
N LEU A 111 -0.71 -2.50 0.32
CA LEU A 111 0.59 -2.89 0.87
C LEU A 111 1.04 -1.99 2.03
N ARG A 112 0.71 -0.69 2.01
CA ARG A 112 0.97 0.21 3.13
C ARG A 112 0.10 -0.10 4.33
N GLU A 113 -1.18 -0.41 4.10
CA GLU A 113 -2.12 -0.76 5.15
C GLU A 113 -1.76 -2.10 5.79
N LYS A 114 -1.37 -3.11 4.99
CA LYS A 114 -0.87 -4.39 5.50
C LYS A 114 0.37 -4.23 6.37
N VAL A 115 1.37 -3.47 5.92
CA VAL A 115 2.59 -3.20 6.72
C VAL A 115 2.27 -2.40 7.98
N ARG A 116 1.28 -1.50 7.96
CA ARG A 116 0.82 -0.82 9.18
C ARG A 116 0.18 -1.79 10.14
N TYR A 117 -0.74 -2.62 9.65
CA TYR A 117 -1.43 -3.64 10.44
C TYR A 117 -0.42 -4.59 11.09
N GLU A 118 0.52 -5.15 10.32
CA GLU A 118 1.57 -6.04 10.84
C GLU A 118 2.44 -5.39 11.92
N ARG A 119 2.70 -4.08 11.83
CA ARG A 119 3.46 -3.34 12.87
C ARG A 119 2.66 -3.06 14.13
N SER A 120 1.35 -2.88 14.00
CA SER A 120 0.45 -2.61 15.13
C SER A 120 -0.17 -3.87 15.73
N TYR A 121 -0.04 -5.00 15.03
CA TYR A 121 -0.62 -6.27 15.45
C TYR A 121 0.20 -6.83 16.61
N THR A 122 -0.41 -6.84 17.78
CA THR A 122 0.04 -7.60 18.94
C THR A 122 -0.73 -8.90 18.97
N GLU A 123 -0.03 -10.04 18.99
CA GLU A 123 -0.69 -11.34 19.17
C GLU A 123 -1.47 -11.32 20.50
N PRO A 124 -2.75 -11.69 20.49
CA PRO A 124 -3.53 -11.75 21.72
C PRO A 124 -2.91 -12.79 22.65
N THR A 125 -2.84 -12.44 23.92
CA THR A 125 -2.27 -13.31 24.95
C THR A 125 -3.19 -14.51 25.14
N LYS A 126 -2.67 -15.69 25.54
CA LYS A 126 -3.50 -16.91 25.77
C LYS A 126 -4.73 -16.66 26.66
N ALA A 127 -4.64 -15.72 27.61
CA ALA A 127 -5.76 -15.32 28.47
C ALA A 127 -6.89 -14.59 27.72
N GLU A 128 -6.55 -13.74 26.74
CA GLU A 128 -7.52 -13.00 25.92
C GLU A 128 -8.24 -13.93 24.95
N THR A 129 -7.55 -14.97 24.44
CA THR A 129 -8.16 -15.99 23.58
C THR A 129 -9.18 -16.84 24.35
N GLN A 130 -8.88 -17.19 25.61
CA GLN A 130 -9.80 -17.94 26.48
C GLN A 130 -11.02 -17.11 26.88
N ALA A 131 -10.83 -15.81 27.17
CA ALA A 131 -11.93 -14.90 27.50
C ALA A 131 -12.89 -14.70 26.31
N GLN A 132 -12.37 -14.59 25.08
CA GLN A 132 -13.20 -14.46 23.87
C GLN A 132 -14.00 -15.74 23.58
N GLN A 133 -13.41 -16.92 23.80
CA GLN A 133 -14.12 -18.20 23.66
C GLN A 133 -15.26 -18.35 24.69
N LEU A 134 -15.05 -17.90 25.93
CA LEU A 134 -16.09 -17.92 26.97
C LEU A 134 -17.24 -16.95 26.64
N GLU A 135 -16.97 -15.76 26.12
CA GLU A 135 -18.02 -14.82 25.70
C GLU A 135 -18.86 -15.32 24.53
N GLU A 136 -18.26 -16.04 23.58
CA GLU A 136 -18.96 -16.56 22.40
C GLU A 136 -19.90 -17.73 22.76
N VAL A 137 -19.56 -18.51 23.79
CA VAL A 137 -20.43 -19.57 24.35
C VAL A 137 -21.65 -18.96 25.05
N VAL A 138 -21.52 -17.81 25.72
CA VAL A 138 -22.63 -17.15 26.43
C VAL A 138 -23.64 -16.50 25.47
N LYS A 139 -23.23 -16.18 24.23
CA LYS A 139 -24.06 -15.43 23.27
C LYS A 139 -24.86 -16.29 22.29
N LYS A 140 -24.76 -17.64 22.31
CA LYS A 140 -25.68 -18.47 21.52
C LYS A 140 -27.04 -18.54 22.22
N PRO A 141 -28.12 -17.92 21.67
CA PRO A 141 -29.45 -18.11 22.23
C PRO A 141 -29.84 -19.58 22.06
N LEU A 142 -30.10 -20.29 23.17
CA LEU A 142 -30.69 -21.63 23.12
C LEU A 142 -31.94 -21.59 22.26
N SER A 143 -32.05 -22.51 21.30
CA SER A 143 -33.25 -22.59 20.48
C SER A 143 -34.44 -22.96 21.39
N LYS A 144 -35.65 -22.49 21.06
CA LYS A 144 -36.86 -22.76 21.85
C LYS A 144 -37.08 -24.26 22.08
N LYS A 145 -36.64 -25.12 21.16
CA LYS A 145 -36.76 -26.58 21.24
C LYS A 145 -35.82 -27.18 22.29
N GLU A 146 -34.57 -26.74 22.33
CA GLU A 146 -33.58 -27.22 23.31
C GLU A 146 -33.95 -26.80 24.74
N ALA A 147 -34.49 -25.58 24.90
CA ALA A 147 -34.97 -25.10 26.19
C ALA A 147 -36.20 -25.89 26.70
N GLU A 148 -37.06 -26.34 25.79
CA GLU A 148 -38.24 -27.13 26.12
C GLU A 148 -37.88 -28.58 26.46
N GLU A 149 -36.92 -29.18 25.76
CA GLU A 149 -36.38 -30.51 26.09
C GLU A 149 -35.67 -30.53 27.45
N LEU A 150 -34.88 -29.50 27.78
CA LEU A 150 -34.25 -29.41 29.10
C LEU A 150 -35.30 -29.35 30.22
N ARG A 151 -36.38 -28.60 30.02
CA ARG A 151 -37.48 -28.52 31.00
C ARG A 151 -38.19 -29.84 31.19
N LYS A 152 -38.46 -30.57 30.10
CA LYS A 152 -39.06 -31.91 30.17
C LYS A 152 -38.14 -32.89 30.91
N ALA A 153 -36.85 -32.88 30.60
CA ALA A 153 -35.85 -33.71 31.27
C ALA A 153 -35.75 -33.41 32.78
N ASP A 154 -35.76 -32.14 33.17
CA ASP A 154 -35.73 -31.72 34.57
C ASP A 154 -36.98 -32.18 35.34
N ILE A 155 -38.15 -32.06 34.72
CA ILE A 155 -39.41 -32.56 35.29
C ILE A 155 -39.36 -34.09 35.48
N ARG A 156 -38.84 -34.84 34.50
CA ARG A 156 -38.71 -36.30 34.61
C ARG A 156 -37.78 -36.76 35.72
N ALA A 157 -36.73 -35.97 36.01
CA ALA A 157 -35.73 -36.32 37.01
C ALA A 157 -36.12 -35.87 38.43
N ASN A 158 -36.69 -34.67 38.56
CA ASN A 158 -36.79 -33.98 39.84
C ASN A 158 -38.23 -33.74 40.31
N ASN A 159 -39.25 -33.93 39.47
CA ASN A 159 -40.62 -33.67 39.88
C ASN A 159 -41.21 -34.86 40.68
N PRO A 160 -41.52 -34.69 41.98
CA PRO A 160 -42.01 -35.77 42.82
C PRO A 160 -43.39 -36.29 42.39
N SER A 161 -44.21 -35.46 41.77
CA SER A 161 -45.52 -35.89 41.26
C SER A 161 -45.39 -36.69 39.97
N TYR A 162 -44.41 -36.37 39.12
CA TYR A 162 -44.11 -37.16 37.92
C TYR A 162 -43.58 -38.55 38.30
N LEU A 163 -42.64 -38.61 39.24
CA LEU A 163 -42.06 -39.87 39.72
C LEU A 163 -43.13 -40.79 40.34
N LYS A 164 -44.03 -40.25 41.16
CA LYS A 164 -45.17 -41.00 41.71
C LYS A 164 -46.08 -41.56 40.61
N MET A 165 -46.50 -40.74 39.65
CA MET A 165 -47.36 -41.20 38.54
C MET A 165 -46.65 -42.22 37.64
N LYS A 166 -45.34 -42.08 37.43
CA LYS A 166 -44.54 -43.06 36.69
C LYS A 166 -44.49 -44.41 37.40
N GLU A 167 -44.41 -44.43 38.74
CA GLU A 167 -44.43 -45.65 39.55
C GLU A 167 -45.82 -46.30 39.61
N GLU A 168 -46.89 -45.51 39.68
CA GLU A 168 -48.26 -46.00 39.86
C GLU A 168 -48.94 -46.43 38.54
N GLU A 169 -48.84 -45.60 37.49
CA GLU A 169 -49.59 -45.77 36.24
C GLU A 169 -48.69 -45.97 34.99
N GLY A 170 -47.38 -45.91 35.19
CA GLY A 170 -46.38 -46.11 34.15
C GLY A 170 -45.96 -44.83 33.43
N GLU A 171 -44.80 -44.91 32.77
CA GLU A 171 -44.13 -43.77 32.14
C GLU A 171 -44.95 -43.13 31.02
N ALA A 172 -45.67 -43.94 30.23
CA ALA A 172 -46.51 -43.44 29.14
C ALA A 172 -47.68 -42.57 29.65
N PHE A 173 -48.23 -42.91 30.81
CA PHE A 173 -49.30 -42.12 31.43
C PHE A 173 -48.75 -40.83 32.04
N ALA A 174 -47.64 -40.91 32.79
CA ALA A 174 -46.99 -39.74 33.38
C ALA A 174 -46.55 -38.72 32.32
N ASP A 175 -45.97 -39.17 31.20
CA ASP A 175 -45.60 -38.30 30.08
C ASP A 175 -46.84 -37.64 29.44
N ALA A 176 -47.96 -38.35 29.30
CA ALA A 176 -49.21 -37.81 28.75
C ALA A 176 -49.82 -36.71 29.63
N VAL A 177 -49.73 -36.86 30.96
CA VAL A 177 -50.26 -35.87 31.93
C VAL A 177 -49.35 -34.63 32.02
N PHE A 178 -48.03 -34.82 32.06
CA PHE A 178 -47.09 -33.71 32.27
C PHE A 178 -46.68 -32.97 31.00
N PHE A 179 -46.64 -33.67 29.86
CA PHE A 179 -46.14 -33.10 28.60
C PHE A 179 -47.18 -33.10 27.48
N GLY A 180 -48.37 -33.66 27.72
CA GLY A 180 -49.43 -33.80 26.74
C GLY A 180 -49.16 -34.96 25.77
N VAL A 181 -50.24 -35.57 25.26
CA VAL A 181 -50.12 -36.59 24.22
C VAL A 181 -49.75 -35.90 22.91
N ASN A 182 -48.63 -36.30 22.29
CA ASN A 182 -48.35 -35.96 20.91
C ASN A 182 -49.48 -36.54 20.05
N LYS A 183 -50.35 -35.69 19.50
CA LYS A 183 -51.25 -36.07 18.41
C LYS A 183 -50.46 -36.36 17.13
#